data_AF-A0A2V5WEW1-F1
#
_entry.id   AF-A0A2V5WEW1-F1
#
_cell.length_a   1.000
_cell.length_b   1.000
_cell.length_c   1.000
_cell.angle_alpha   90.00
_cell.angle_beta   90.00
_cell.angle_gamma   90.00
#
_symmetry.space_group_name_H-M   'P 1'
#
loop_
_entity.id
_entity.type
_entity.pdbx_description
1 polymer ?
#
loop_
_entity_poly.entity_id
_entity_poly.type
_entity_poly.pdbx_seq_one_letter_code
_entity_poly.pdbx_strand_id
1 'polypeptide(L)'
;MAYTVRVQAILAPMSDGSDAPWVTPEEIREALRLATDVFRLAEVEFLFDPASDVVTMPSDLLSRDCILAPDADFSGPKDVPPACDIKPFPEYNSNDNERKRVAELYPGKLVVFFAFGRAPRWNEATQHWEDVPGGIAGSFSNHLFPFVRCGPSPPGLVLSHEMGWKRLTGIYQSVSPTPRSTASPTPHPTLGQTCSRTRVSIPAQPTRAR
;
A
#
# COMPACT_ATOMS: atom_id res chain seq x y z
N MET A 1 -4.63 -23.14 -8.33
CA MET A 1 -3.21 -22.93 -7.98
C MET A 1 -3.24 -21.91 -6.87
N ALA A 2 -2.74 -22.24 -5.69
CA ALA A 2 -2.75 -21.30 -4.58
C ALA A 2 -1.90 -20.07 -4.92
N TYR A 3 -2.48 -18.92 -4.68
CA TYR A 3 -1.95 -17.62 -4.95
C TYR A 3 -1.27 -17.08 -3.69
N THR A 4 0.05 -16.95 -3.74
CA THR A 4 0.85 -16.57 -2.59
C THR A 4 1.13 -15.06 -2.57
N VAL A 5 0.78 -14.40 -1.47
CA VAL A 5 1.08 -12.98 -1.23
C VAL A 5 2.10 -12.89 -0.10
N ARG A 6 3.32 -12.44 -0.43
CA ARG A 6 4.33 -12.13 0.60
C ARG A 6 4.00 -10.78 1.22
N VAL A 7 4.15 -10.65 2.52
CA VAL A 7 3.83 -9.41 3.25
C VAL A 7 5.09 -8.79 3.81
N GLN A 8 5.18 -7.46 3.78
CA GLN A 8 6.16 -6.67 4.52
C GLN A 8 5.41 -5.74 5.47
N ALA A 9 5.69 -5.84 6.76
CA ALA A 9 5.20 -4.89 7.75
C ALA A 9 6.22 -3.78 7.97
N ILE A 10 5.72 -2.54 8.02
CA ILE A 10 6.49 -1.35 8.39
C ILE A 10 5.87 -0.77 9.66
N LEU A 11 6.63 -0.76 10.75
CA LEU A 11 6.27 -0.06 11.98
C LEU A 11 6.76 1.39 11.85
N ALA A 12 5.84 2.34 11.80
CA ALA A 12 6.14 3.74 11.49
C ALA A 12 5.93 4.65 12.72
N PRO A 13 6.91 4.75 13.64
CA PRO A 13 6.92 5.82 14.63
C PRO A 13 7.14 7.19 13.98
N MET A 14 6.92 8.25 14.75
CA MET A 14 7.38 9.60 14.40
C MET A 14 8.92 9.64 14.27
N SER A 15 9.45 10.67 13.61
CA SER A 15 10.90 10.80 13.36
C SER A 15 11.72 10.88 14.66
N ASP A 16 11.13 11.36 15.74
CA ASP A 16 11.72 11.44 17.09
C ASP A 16 11.56 10.14 17.90
N GLY A 17 10.93 9.11 17.34
CA GLY A 17 10.65 7.84 17.99
C GLY A 17 9.37 7.82 18.84
N SER A 18 8.66 8.93 18.96
CA SER A 18 7.34 8.98 19.62
C SER A 18 6.28 8.24 18.79
N ASP A 19 5.14 7.96 19.42
CA ASP A 19 4.00 7.27 18.81
C ASP A 19 4.36 5.96 18.10
N ALA A 20 5.31 5.22 18.66
CA ALA A 20 5.68 3.92 18.13
C ALA A 20 4.46 2.97 18.16
N PRO A 21 4.16 2.28 17.05
CA PRO A 21 3.15 1.23 17.05
C PRO A 21 3.49 0.19 18.13
N TRP A 22 2.51 -0.17 18.95
CA TRP A 22 2.70 -1.18 19.99
C TRP A 22 2.44 -2.60 19.50
N VAL A 23 1.97 -2.77 18.26
CA VAL A 23 1.78 -4.07 17.63
C VAL A 23 3.11 -4.82 17.52
N THR A 24 3.10 -6.09 17.89
CA THR A 24 4.27 -6.97 17.81
C THR A 24 4.29 -7.76 16.49
N PRO A 25 5.47 -8.21 16.02
CA PRO A 25 5.58 -9.11 14.88
C PRO A 25 4.68 -10.35 14.97
N GLU A 26 4.55 -10.93 16.16
CA GLU A 26 3.73 -12.12 16.40
C GLU A 26 2.23 -11.84 16.22
N GLU A 27 1.76 -10.67 16.66
CA GLU A 27 0.37 -10.25 16.47
C GLU A 27 0.06 -9.95 14.99
N ILE A 28 1.04 -9.43 14.24
CA ILE A 28 0.92 -9.25 12.78
C ILE A 28 0.81 -10.62 12.10
N ARG A 29 1.66 -11.57 12.48
CA ARG A 29 1.60 -12.94 11.95
C ARG A 29 0.24 -13.58 12.22
N GLU A 30 -0.30 -13.42 13.42
CA GLU A 30 -1.62 -13.98 13.76
C GLU A 30 -2.74 -13.32 12.94
N ALA A 31 -2.70 -12.00 12.73
CA ALA A 31 -3.66 -11.33 11.85
C ALA A 31 -3.59 -11.83 10.41
N LEU A 32 -2.39 -12.11 9.88
CA LEU A 32 -2.20 -12.67 8.53
C LEU A 32 -2.64 -14.13 8.43
N ARG A 33 -2.50 -14.91 9.51
CA ARG A 33 -3.08 -16.25 9.60
C ARG A 33 -4.60 -16.19 9.50
N LEU A 34 -5.24 -15.28 10.22
CA LEU A 34 -6.68 -15.04 10.14
C LEU A 34 -7.11 -14.53 8.75
N ALA A 35 -6.32 -13.67 8.11
CA ALA A 35 -6.56 -13.27 6.73
C ALA A 35 -6.50 -14.46 5.77
N THR A 36 -5.51 -15.34 5.91
CA THR A 36 -5.41 -16.57 5.12
C THR A 36 -6.65 -17.46 5.30
N ASP A 37 -7.17 -17.59 6.53
CA ASP A 37 -8.42 -18.31 6.78
C ASP A 37 -9.61 -17.69 6.00
N VAL A 38 -9.72 -16.37 5.97
CA VAL A 38 -10.79 -15.64 5.24
C VAL A 38 -10.68 -15.82 3.73
N PHE A 39 -9.46 -15.73 3.17
CA PHE A 39 -9.24 -15.80 1.72
C PHE A 39 -8.99 -17.22 1.19
N ARG A 40 -9.09 -18.25 2.03
CA ARG A 40 -8.85 -19.66 1.65
C ARG A 40 -9.71 -20.13 0.47
N LEU A 41 -10.97 -19.71 0.40
CA LEU A 41 -11.88 -20.08 -0.71
C LEU A 41 -11.44 -19.47 -2.06
N ALA A 42 -10.69 -18.38 -2.02
CA ALA A 42 -10.07 -17.76 -3.19
C ALA A 42 -8.68 -18.33 -3.49
N GLU A 43 -8.28 -19.40 -2.80
CA GLU A 43 -6.94 -20.01 -2.86
C GLU A 43 -5.80 -19.01 -2.56
N VAL A 44 -6.03 -17.96 -1.76
CA VAL A 44 -4.98 -17.00 -1.39
C VAL A 44 -4.34 -17.36 -0.06
N GLU A 45 -3.01 -17.32 0.00
CA GLU A 45 -2.22 -17.51 1.21
C GLU A 45 -1.28 -16.32 1.43
N PHE A 46 -1.23 -15.81 2.67
CA PHE A 46 -0.30 -14.76 3.05
C PHE A 46 0.93 -15.35 3.72
N LEU A 47 2.11 -15.08 3.17
CA LEU A 47 3.40 -15.47 3.75
C LEU A 47 4.06 -14.29 4.46
N PHE A 48 4.48 -14.55 5.70
CA PHE A 48 5.11 -13.57 6.55
C PHE A 48 5.99 -14.25 7.59
N ASP A 49 7.25 -13.85 7.66
CA ASP A 49 8.20 -14.24 8.69
C ASP A 49 8.37 -13.08 9.70
N PRO A 50 7.91 -13.22 10.95
CA PRO A 50 8.02 -12.16 11.95
C PRO A 50 9.47 -11.74 12.25
N ALA A 51 10.46 -12.58 11.94
CA ALA A 51 11.87 -12.27 12.15
C ALA A 51 12.50 -11.41 11.03
N SER A 52 11.95 -11.42 9.82
CA SER A 52 12.59 -10.80 8.64
C SER A 52 11.68 -9.91 7.80
N ASP A 53 10.37 -10.04 7.93
CA ASP A 53 9.37 -9.27 7.18
C ASP A 53 8.81 -8.08 7.99
N VAL A 54 9.49 -7.66 9.05
CA VAL A 54 9.15 -6.47 9.85
C VAL A 54 10.32 -5.48 9.86
N VAL A 55 10.03 -4.21 9.59
CA VAL A 55 11.01 -3.12 9.67
C VAL A 55 10.41 -1.96 10.44
N THR A 56 11.17 -1.36 11.35
CA THR A 56 10.83 -0.08 11.97
C THR A 56 11.43 1.05 11.14
N MET A 57 10.60 2.02 10.74
CA MET A 57 11.00 3.16 9.92
C MET A 57 10.44 4.47 10.51
N PRO A 58 11.23 5.18 11.33
CA PRO A 58 10.83 6.48 11.88
C PRO A 58 10.63 7.51 10.75
N SER A 59 9.43 8.07 10.67
CA SER A 59 9.09 9.11 9.69
C SER A 59 7.74 9.74 10.00
N ASP A 60 7.72 11.07 10.12
CA ASP A 60 6.48 11.83 10.32
C ASP A 60 5.50 11.64 9.13
N LEU A 61 6.04 11.57 7.90
CA LEU A 61 5.23 11.30 6.70
C LEU A 61 4.56 9.91 6.71
N LEU A 62 5.18 8.89 7.32
CA LEU A 62 4.60 7.54 7.39
C LEU A 62 3.66 7.38 8.59
N SER A 63 3.95 8.06 9.69
CA SER A 63 3.20 7.97 10.95
C SER A 63 1.89 8.77 10.93
N ARG A 64 1.90 9.98 10.36
CA ARG A 64 0.76 10.92 10.42
C ARG A 64 -0.33 10.60 9.38
N ASP A 65 -1.56 10.99 9.68
CA ASP A 65 -2.69 10.87 8.73
C ASP A 65 -2.76 12.07 7.77
N CYS A 66 -2.14 13.17 8.17
CA CYS A 66 -1.99 14.38 7.37
C CYS A 66 -0.78 15.21 7.81
N ILE A 67 -0.30 16.04 6.89
CA ILE A 67 0.69 17.09 7.15
C ILE A 67 -0.02 18.38 7.45
N LEU A 68 0.31 18.96 8.61
CA LEU A 68 -0.17 20.27 9.01
C LEU A 68 0.53 21.34 8.18
N ALA A 69 -0.23 22.35 7.75
CA ALA A 69 0.37 23.54 7.17
C ALA A 69 1.29 24.21 8.20
N PRO A 70 2.39 24.88 7.78
CA PRO A 70 3.29 25.58 8.71
C PRO A 70 2.58 26.64 9.57
N ASP A 71 1.48 27.18 9.07
CA ASP A 71 0.61 28.19 9.68
C ASP A 71 -0.71 27.60 10.21
N ALA A 72 -0.77 26.28 10.45
CA ALA A 72 -1.96 25.61 10.98
C ALA A 72 -2.39 26.25 12.32
N ASP A 73 -3.56 26.87 12.32
CA ASP A 73 -4.13 27.56 13.48
C ASP A 73 -4.96 26.59 14.34
N PHE A 74 -4.45 26.28 15.53
CA PHE A 74 -5.14 25.45 16.53
C PHE A 74 -6.09 26.23 17.45
N SER A 75 -6.10 27.57 17.34
CA SER A 75 -6.98 28.45 18.10
C SER A 75 -8.28 28.82 17.38
N GLY A 76 -8.42 28.38 16.11
CA GLY A 76 -9.61 28.60 15.31
C GLY A 76 -10.88 27.94 15.88
N PRO A 77 -12.06 28.31 15.35
CA PRO A 77 -13.33 27.76 15.82
C PRO A 77 -13.49 26.27 15.49
N LYS A 78 -14.38 25.58 16.22
CA LYS A 78 -14.64 24.13 16.12
C LYS A 78 -15.00 23.62 14.72
N ASP A 79 -15.61 24.45 13.88
CA ASP A 79 -16.04 24.11 12.53
C ASP A 79 -14.96 24.38 11.46
N VAL A 80 -13.82 24.95 11.88
CA VAL A 80 -12.68 25.24 11.01
C VAL A 80 -11.46 24.48 11.52
N PRO A 81 -11.25 23.22 11.08
CA PRO A 81 -10.07 22.45 11.46
C PRO A 81 -8.77 23.12 10.99
N PRO A 82 -7.67 22.97 11.74
CA PRO A 82 -6.35 23.41 11.30
C PRO A 82 -6.05 22.87 9.91
N ALA A 83 -5.48 23.71 9.06
CA ALA A 83 -5.19 23.36 7.68
C ALA A 83 -4.25 22.15 7.66
N CYS A 84 -4.71 21.09 7.00
CA CYS A 84 -3.96 19.87 6.76
C CYS A 84 -4.06 19.48 5.28
N ASP A 85 -3.03 18.80 4.78
CA ASP A 85 -2.93 18.44 3.36
C ASP A 85 -3.81 17.25 2.93
N ILE A 86 -4.90 16.97 3.66
CA ILE A 86 -5.89 15.97 3.27
C ILE A 86 -6.59 16.45 2.00
N LYS A 87 -6.11 15.97 0.87
CA LYS A 87 -6.73 16.21 -0.43
C LYS A 87 -7.68 15.06 -0.79
N PRO A 88 -8.78 15.35 -1.51
CA PRO A 88 -9.78 14.33 -1.85
C PRO A 88 -9.24 13.22 -2.75
N PHE A 89 -8.09 13.46 -3.41
CA PHE A 89 -7.44 12.46 -4.25
C PHE A 89 -6.07 12.08 -3.67
N PRO A 90 -5.80 10.77 -3.51
CA PRO A 90 -4.60 10.29 -2.82
C PRO A 90 -3.28 10.69 -3.49
N GLU A 91 -3.27 10.88 -4.82
CA GLU A 91 -2.10 11.34 -5.59
C GLU A 91 -1.56 12.72 -5.19
N TYR A 92 -2.33 13.49 -4.42
CA TYR A 92 -1.90 14.79 -3.89
C TYR A 92 -1.70 14.79 -2.37
N ASN A 93 -1.81 13.65 -1.69
CA ASN A 93 -1.52 13.52 -0.26
C ASN A 93 -0.04 13.16 -0.06
N SER A 94 0.70 13.97 0.68
CA SER A 94 2.14 13.78 0.89
C SER A 94 2.45 12.48 1.65
N ASN A 95 1.62 12.13 2.65
CA ASN A 95 1.77 10.92 3.45
C ASN A 95 1.58 9.66 2.60
N ASP A 96 0.54 9.63 1.76
CA ASP A 96 0.28 8.46 0.93
C ASP A 96 1.28 8.31 -0.22
N ASN A 97 1.76 9.42 -0.78
CA ASN A 97 2.84 9.40 -1.75
C ASN A 97 4.13 8.83 -1.13
N GLU A 98 4.43 9.17 0.12
CA GLU A 98 5.58 8.59 0.83
C GLU A 98 5.38 7.10 1.13
N ARG A 99 4.19 6.69 1.58
CA ARG A 99 3.85 5.27 1.76
C ARG A 99 3.95 4.49 0.44
N LYS A 100 3.52 5.07 -0.68
CA LYS A 100 3.68 4.48 -2.00
C LYS A 100 5.15 4.33 -2.36
N ARG A 101 5.96 5.39 -2.22
CA ARG A 101 7.40 5.38 -2.50
C ARG A 101 8.12 4.31 -1.67
N VAL A 102 7.79 4.19 -0.39
CA VAL A 102 8.36 3.15 0.49
C VAL A 102 7.86 1.76 0.10
N ALA A 103 6.58 1.61 -0.27
CA ALA A 103 6.05 0.33 -0.71
C ALA A 103 6.73 -0.19 -1.99
N GLU A 104 7.12 0.71 -2.90
CA GLU A 104 7.86 0.38 -4.13
C GLU A 104 9.28 -0.18 -3.84
N LEU A 105 9.83 0.00 -2.63
CA LEU A 105 11.09 -0.61 -2.21
C LEU A 105 10.99 -2.12 -1.95
N TYR A 106 9.78 -2.66 -1.85
CA TYR A 106 9.52 -4.08 -1.56
C TYR A 106 8.77 -4.75 -2.71
N PRO A 107 9.38 -4.86 -3.91
CA PRO A 107 8.72 -5.42 -5.07
C PRO A 107 8.26 -6.86 -4.82
N GLY A 108 7.04 -7.16 -5.26
CA GLY A 108 6.46 -8.49 -5.08
C GLY A 108 5.88 -8.77 -3.68
N LYS A 109 5.90 -7.79 -2.77
CA LYS A 109 5.27 -7.89 -1.45
C LYS A 109 4.08 -6.94 -1.33
N LEU A 110 3.07 -7.34 -0.57
CA LEU A 110 2.08 -6.44 -0.01
C LEU A 110 2.70 -5.71 1.18
N VAL A 111 2.77 -4.38 1.13
CA VAL A 111 3.33 -3.57 2.22
C VAL A 111 2.21 -3.09 3.13
N VAL A 112 2.33 -3.37 4.42
CA VAL A 112 1.38 -2.98 5.46
C VAL A 112 2.07 -2.02 6.42
N PHE A 113 1.58 -0.78 6.49
CA PHE A 113 2.07 0.21 7.44
C PHE A 113 1.25 0.13 8.73
N PHE A 114 1.94 0.03 9.87
CA PHE A 114 1.36 0.22 11.18
C PHE A 114 1.82 1.57 11.70
N ALA A 115 0.87 2.45 11.96
CA ALA A 115 1.13 3.82 12.36
C ALA A 115 0.08 4.27 13.37
N PHE A 116 0.48 5.09 14.33
CA PHE A 116 -0.47 5.63 15.31
C PHE A 116 -1.53 6.51 14.65
N GLY A 117 -1.13 7.25 13.60
CA GLY A 117 -1.93 8.31 13.06
C GLY A 117 -1.92 9.52 13.98
N ARG A 118 -1.82 10.70 13.38
CA ARG A 118 -2.02 11.97 14.06
C ARG A 118 -2.82 12.88 13.16
N ALA A 119 -3.81 13.53 13.74
CA ALA A 119 -4.61 14.52 13.07
C ALA A 119 -5.14 15.55 14.08
N PRO A 120 -5.47 16.77 13.61
CA PRO A 120 -6.19 17.73 14.42
C PRO A 120 -7.53 17.19 14.88
N ARG A 121 -7.81 17.32 16.17
CA ARG A 121 -9.11 17.01 16.78
C ARG A 121 -9.54 18.13 17.70
N TRP A 122 -10.81 18.49 17.64
CA TRP A 122 -11.38 19.45 18.57
C TRP A 122 -11.46 18.84 19.97
N ASN A 123 -10.90 19.51 20.96
CA ASN A 123 -11.02 19.16 22.36
C ASN A 123 -12.11 20.02 23.01
N GLU A 124 -13.20 19.37 23.43
CA GLU A 124 -14.35 20.05 24.04
C GLU A 124 -14.05 20.64 25.42
N ALA A 125 -13.07 20.09 26.15
CA ALA A 125 -12.72 20.59 27.49
C ALA A 125 -11.88 21.87 27.40
N THR A 126 -10.93 21.92 26.47
CA THR A 126 -10.04 23.08 26.29
C THR A 126 -10.60 24.10 25.30
N GLN A 127 -11.65 23.75 24.53
CA GLN A 127 -12.21 24.57 23.46
C GLN A 127 -11.14 25.01 22.45
N HIS A 128 -10.19 24.10 22.17
CA HIS A 128 -9.13 24.29 21.21
C HIS A 128 -8.96 23.04 20.34
N TRP A 129 -8.37 23.22 19.16
CA TRP A 129 -7.88 22.09 18.39
C TRP A 129 -6.60 21.58 19.03
N GLU A 130 -6.39 20.27 18.96
CA GLU A 130 -5.18 19.61 19.42
C GLU A 130 -4.69 18.63 18.36
N ASP A 131 -3.38 18.55 18.14
CA ASP A 131 -2.80 17.47 17.34
C ASP A 131 -2.72 16.22 18.21
N VAL A 132 -3.63 15.27 18.04
CA VAL A 132 -3.74 14.10 18.91
C VAL A 132 -3.45 12.81 18.17
N PRO A 133 -2.95 11.79 18.88
CA PRO A 133 -2.83 10.45 18.33
C PRO A 133 -4.20 9.83 17.98
N GLY A 134 -4.27 9.07 16.88
CA GLY A 134 -5.48 8.46 16.35
C GLY A 134 -6.25 9.41 15.44
N GLY A 135 -6.03 9.32 14.13
CA GLY A 135 -6.54 10.31 13.19
C GLY A 135 -7.71 9.89 12.32
N ILE A 136 -8.03 10.83 11.44
CA ILE A 136 -9.23 10.97 10.60
C ILE A 136 -9.54 9.73 9.75
N ALA A 137 -8.52 8.96 9.38
CA ALA A 137 -8.67 7.65 8.75
C ALA A 137 -8.17 6.60 9.74
N GLY A 138 -8.94 5.53 9.95
CA GLY A 138 -8.48 4.34 10.68
C GLY A 138 -7.59 3.47 9.80
N SER A 139 -7.72 2.15 9.91
CA SER A 139 -7.15 1.27 8.89
C SER A 139 -7.80 1.57 7.53
N PHE A 140 -7.01 1.56 6.46
CA PHE A 140 -7.53 1.76 5.11
C PHE A 140 -6.65 1.09 4.05
N SER A 141 -7.27 0.78 2.91
CA SER A 141 -6.57 0.56 1.65
C SER A 141 -7.34 1.24 0.50
N ASN A 142 -6.71 1.37 -0.66
CA ASN A 142 -7.40 1.84 -1.85
C ASN A 142 -6.88 1.13 -3.12
N HIS A 143 -7.56 1.37 -4.25
CA HIS A 143 -7.21 0.77 -5.54
C HIS A 143 -6.07 1.49 -6.27
N LEU A 144 -5.65 2.66 -5.80
CA LEU A 144 -4.66 3.52 -6.45
C LEU A 144 -3.24 3.23 -5.97
N PHE A 145 -3.07 2.80 -4.71
CA PHE A 145 -1.76 2.61 -4.09
C PHE A 145 -1.47 1.17 -3.72
N PRO A 146 -0.20 0.73 -3.75
CA PRO A 146 0.20 -0.65 -3.52
C PRO A 146 0.40 -1.03 -2.03
N PHE A 147 -0.18 -0.29 -1.08
CA PHE A 147 -0.06 -0.60 0.36
C PHE A 147 -1.41 -0.79 1.07
N VAL A 148 -1.36 -1.24 2.33
CA VAL A 148 -2.44 -1.19 3.32
C VAL A 148 -1.92 -0.38 4.51
N ARG A 149 -2.77 0.45 5.12
CA ARG A 149 -2.47 1.14 6.37
C ARG A 149 -3.33 0.57 7.49
N CYS A 150 -2.72 0.30 8.63
CA CYS A 150 -3.36 -0.11 9.87
C CYS A 150 -3.02 0.88 11.00
N GLY A 151 -3.90 0.91 12.02
CA GLY A 151 -3.61 1.60 13.27
C GLY A 151 -2.44 0.97 14.06
N PRO A 152 -2.11 1.52 15.24
CA PRO A 152 -0.92 1.11 16.00
C PRO A 152 -1.06 -0.25 16.70
N SER A 153 -2.27 -0.82 16.71
CA SER A 153 -2.64 -2.02 17.46
C SER A 153 -2.77 -3.26 16.57
N PRO A 154 -2.80 -4.46 17.17
CA PRO A 154 -3.09 -5.70 16.47
C PRO A 154 -4.36 -5.56 15.62
N PRO A 155 -4.30 -5.79 14.29
CA PRO A 155 -5.42 -5.47 13.42
C PRO A 155 -6.48 -6.59 13.39
N GLY A 156 -6.14 -7.82 13.80
CA GLY A 156 -7.06 -8.96 13.74
C GLY A 156 -7.73 -9.09 12.37
N LEU A 157 -9.07 -9.16 12.33
CA LEU A 157 -9.84 -9.24 11.09
C LEU A 157 -9.94 -7.93 10.30
N VAL A 158 -9.55 -6.78 10.89
CA VAL A 158 -9.52 -5.50 10.17
C VAL A 158 -8.51 -5.56 9.02
N LEU A 159 -7.37 -6.25 9.21
CA LEU A 159 -6.39 -6.42 8.15
C LEU A 159 -6.99 -7.13 6.93
N SER A 160 -7.77 -8.19 7.17
CA SER A 160 -8.49 -8.91 6.12
C SER A 160 -9.52 -8.04 5.42
N HIS A 161 -10.24 -7.20 6.18
CA HIS A 161 -11.18 -6.22 5.63
C HIS A 161 -10.48 -5.27 4.66
N GLU A 162 -9.38 -4.64 5.09
CA GLU A 162 -8.64 -3.71 4.25
C GLU A 162 -7.99 -4.38 3.03
N MET A 163 -7.52 -5.61 3.17
CA MET A 163 -7.02 -6.40 2.04
C MET A 163 -8.12 -6.75 1.02
N GLY A 164 -9.38 -6.85 1.45
CA GLY A 164 -10.51 -7.13 0.56
C GLY A 164 -10.90 -5.96 -0.35
N TRP A 165 -10.65 -4.72 0.09
CA TRP A 165 -10.86 -3.51 -0.71
C TRP A 165 -9.86 -3.39 -1.86
N LYS A 166 -8.66 -3.97 -1.72
CA LYS A 166 -7.79 -4.19 -2.85
C LYS A 166 -8.49 -5.16 -3.79
N ARG A 167 -8.90 -4.66 -4.95
CA ARG A 167 -9.12 -5.55 -6.08
C ARG A 167 -7.79 -6.26 -6.28
N LEU A 168 -7.74 -7.55 -5.95
CA LEU A 168 -6.63 -8.49 -6.12
C LEU A 168 -6.30 -8.68 -7.62
N THR A 169 -6.39 -7.63 -8.44
CA THR A 169 -6.13 -7.65 -9.88
C THR A 169 -4.80 -6.97 -10.22
N GLY A 170 -4.32 -6.04 -9.38
CA GLY A 170 -3.05 -5.33 -9.63
C GLY A 170 -1.81 -6.04 -9.06
N ILE A 171 -1.91 -6.61 -7.86
CA ILE A 171 -0.81 -7.36 -7.22
C ILE A 171 -0.50 -8.63 -8.02
N TYR A 172 -1.50 -9.36 -8.53
CA TYR A 172 -1.24 -10.59 -9.30
C TYR A 172 -0.64 -10.37 -10.69
N GLN A 173 -0.84 -9.20 -11.32
CA GLN A 173 -0.19 -8.89 -12.59
C GLN A 173 1.29 -8.51 -12.43
N SER A 174 1.71 -7.95 -11.28
CA SER A 174 3.12 -7.64 -11.01
C SER A 174 3.88 -8.75 -10.26
N VAL A 175 3.17 -9.77 -9.72
CA VAL A 175 3.75 -10.88 -8.94
C VAL A 175 3.66 -12.22 -9.70
N SER A 176 3.31 -12.20 -10.99
CA SER A 176 3.32 -13.41 -11.81
C SER A 176 4.74 -14.03 -11.84
N PRO A 177 4.92 -15.30 -11.42
CA PRO A 177 6.21 -15.96 -11.54
C PRO A 177 6.49 -16.23 -13.02
N THR A 178 7.72 -15.96 -13.45
CA THR A 178 8.27 -16.60 -14.64
C THR A 178 8.04 -18.11 -14.51
N PRO A 179 7.39 -18.78 -15.49
CA PRO A 179 7.25 -20.23 -15.42
C PRO A 179 8.66 -20.83 -15.32
N ARG A 180 8.86 -21.69 -14.32
CA ARG A 180 10.10 -22.42 -14.12
C ARG A 180 10.29 -23.34 -15.33
N SER A 181 11.04 -22.87 -16.34
CA SER A 181 11.38 -23.65 -17.52
C SER A 181 12.26 -24.84 -17.12
N THR A 182 11.66 -26.01 -17.01
CA THR A 182 12.38 -27.28 -17.10
C THR A 182 12.65 -27.58 -18.58
N ALA A 183 13.71 -26.98 -19.12
CA ALA A 183 14.34 -27.43 -20.35
C ALA A 183 15.76 -26.87 -20.46
N SER A 184 16.75 -27.75 -20.31
CA SER A 184 18.15 -27.51 -20.66
C SER A 184 18.27 -27.18 -22.16
N PRO A 185 19.10 -26.21 -22.56
CA PRO A 185 19.55 -26.11 -23.94
C PRO A 185 20.94 -26.72 -24.09
N THR A 186 21.03 -27.84 -24.81
CA THR A 186 22.25 -28.34 -25.44
C THR A 186 22.74 -27.32 -26.51
N PRO A 187 24.05 -27.20 -26.77
CA PRO A 187 24.57 -26.14 -27.64
C PRO A 187 24.58 -26.54 -29.14
N HIS A 188 24.18 -25.57 -29.99
CA HIS A 188 24.63 -25.20 -31.36
C HIS A 188 24.89 -26.28 -32.45
N PRO A 189 24.61 -26.01 -33.76
CA PRO A 189 25.32 -24.96 -34.51
C PRO A 189 24.53 -24.15 -35.56
N THR A 190 25.22 -23.09 -35.97
CA THR A 190 24.97 -22.03 -36.96
C THR A 190 24.69 -22.54 -38.38
N LEU A 191 23.76 -21.90 -39.11
CA LEU A 191 23.83 -21.66 -40.56
C LEU A 191 22.81 -20.58 -40.95
N GLY A 192 23.29 -19.52 -41.59
CA GLY A 192 22.49 -18.36 -41.96
C GLY A 192 21.67 -18.54 -43.24
N GLN A 193 20.73 -17.63 -43.48
CA GLN A 193 20.49 -17.04 -44.80
C GLN A 193 19.48 -15.89 -44.72
N THR A 194 19.70 -14.94 -45.62
CA THR A 194 19.16 -13.60 -45.80
C THR A 194 17.78 -13.52 -46.47
N CYS A 195 17.12 -12.37 -46.26
CA CYS A 195 16.21 -11.63 -47.16
C CYS A 195 14.91 -12.27 -47.67
N SER A 196 13.77 -11.65 -47.35
CA SER A 196 13.10 -10.72 -48.29
C SER A 196 11.87 -10.05 -47.66
N ARG A 197 11.81 -8.72 -47.79
CA ARG A 197 10.64 -7.89 -47.51
C ARG A 197 9.67 -8.00 -48.68
N THR A 198 8.40 -8.30 -48.39
CA THR A 198 7.30 -8.03 -49.32
C THR A 198 6.25 -7.19 -48.60
N ARG A 199 6.07 -5.95 -49.06
CA ARG A 199 4.95 -5.06 -48.72
C ARG A 199 3.66 -5.66 -49.25
N VAL A 200 2.59 -5.59 -48.47
CA VAL A 200 1.21 -5.60 -48.99
C VAL A 200 0.49 -4.39 -48.41
N SER A 201 0.06 -3.51 -49.31
CA SER A 201 -0.74 -2.31 -49.05
C SER A 201 -2.19 -2.68 -48.80
N ILE A 202 -2.86 -2.02 -47.84
CA ILE A 202 -4.32 -2.08 -47.66
C ILE A 202 -4.90 -0.71 -48.02
N PRO A 203 -5.89 -0.61 -48.93
CA PRO A 203 -6.49 0.65 -49.32
C PRO A 203 -7.52 1.15 -48.29
N ALA A 204 -7.54 2.45 -48.07
CA ALA A 204 -8.58 3.16 -47.32
C ALA A 204 -9.69 3.66 -48.26
N GLN A 205 -10.94 3.67 -47.79
CA GLN A 205 -12.01 4.68 -48.01
C GLN A 205 -13.43 4.10 -47.75
N PRO A 206 -14.50 4.91 -47.65
CA PRO A 206 -14.61 6.33 -47.31
C PRO A 206 -15.69 6.66 -46.26
N THR A 207 -15.57 7.86 -45.69
CA THR A 207 -16.60 8.60 -44.95
C THR A 207 -17.79 8.98 -45.86
N ARG A 208 -19.01 8.92 -45.32
CA ARG A 208 -20.17 9.65 -45.85
C ARG A 208 -20.92 10.31 -44.70
N ALA A 209 -20.93 11.63 -44.73
CA ALA A 209 -21.82 12.49 -43.96
C ALA A 209 -23.15 12.68 -44.71
N ARG A 210 -24.24 12.76 -43.94
CA ARG A 210 -25.37 13.67 -44.15
C ARG A 210 -25.87 14.08 -42.78
#